data_AF-A0A0D3D280-F1
#
_entry.id   AF-A0A0D3D280-F1
#
_cell.length_a   1.000
_cell.length_b   1.000
_cell.length_c   1.000
_cell.angle_alpha   90.00
_cell.angle_beta   90.00
_cell.angle_gamma   90.00
#
_symmetry.space_group_name_H-M   'P 1'
#
loop_
_entity.id
_entity.type
_entity.pdbx_description
1 polymer ?
#
loop_
_entity_poly.entity_id
_entity_poly.type
_entity_poly.pdbx_seq_one_letter_code
_entity_poly.pdbx_strand_id
1 'polypeptide(L)'
;MLFDNCRKDVKKTILPLGHEDPSVYPCFRTCIEAQRPPLRHNVDLVCDRLKDIRCVVCPKKPESCTYLLTKLELSLLDGIKDDIDFCVKLAREENLVFLPGEALGVKNWMRITIGVEAHMLEDALERLKGFCTRHTKKTDTETESPSSVENE
;
A
#
# COMPACT_ATOMS: atom_id res chain seq x y z
N MET A 1 -16.73 9.18 -1.63
CA MET A 1 -15.56 8.97 -0.75
C MET A 1 -14.82 7.71 -1.17
N LEU A 2 -13.54 7.51 -0.81
CA LEU A 2 -12.76 6.34 -1.28
C LEU A 2 -13.40 5.00 -0.92
N PHE A 3 -14.10 4.91 0.22
CA PHE A 3 -14.85 3.73 0.64
C PHE A 3 -15.97 3.33 -0.33
N ASP A 4 -16.56 4.27 -1.06
CA ASP A 4 -17.62 3.99 -2.05
C ASP A 4 -17.07 3.26 -3.28
N ASN A 5 -15.75 3.25 -3.45
CA ASN A 5 -15.06 2.54 -4.52
C ASN A 5 -14.78 1.08 -4.15
N CYS A 6 -14.93 0.69 -2.88
CA CYS A 6 -14.75 -0.70 -2.46
C CYS A 6 -15.89 -1.59 -2.98
N ARG A 7 -15.51 -2.78 -3.43
CA ARG A 7 -16.42 -3.75 -4.04
C ARG A 7 -16.86 -4.81 -3.03
N LYS A 8 -18.17 -5.02 -2.91
CA LYS A 8 -18.74 -6.05 -2.02
C LYS A 8 -18.54 -7.48 -2.53
N ASP A 9 -18.31 -7.65 -3.83
CA ASP A 9 -18.11 -8.93 -4.49
C ASP A 9 -16.65 -9.41 -4.49
N VAL A 10 -15.72 -8.53 -4.14
CA VAL A 10 -14.33 -8.91 -3.88
C VAL A 10 -14.29 -9.64 -2.54
N LYS A 11 -13.82 -10.90 -2.54
CA LYS A 11 -13.74 -11.78 -1.35
C LYS A 11 -12.71 -11.33 -0.29
N LYS A 12 -12.29 -10.07 -0.33
CA LYS A 12 -11.31 -9.46 0.59
C LYS A 12 -12.02 -8.46 1.48
N THR A 13 -11.78 -8.52 2.79
CA THR A 13 -12.31 -7.55 3.76
C THR A 13 -11.77 -6.15 3.46
N ILE A 14 -12.59 -5.12 3.68
CA ILE A 14 -12.14 -3.73 3.54
C ILE A 14 -11.11 -3.40 4.63
N LEU A 15 -9.94 -2.91 4.22
CA LEU A 15 -8.90 -2.42 5.11
C LEU A 15 -8.90 -0.87 5.08
N PRO A 16 -9.43 -0.21 6.12
CA PRO A 16 -9.70 1.23 6.12
C PRO A 16 -8.48 2.08 6.53
N LEU A 17 -7.27 1.74 6.08
CA LEU A 17 -6.01 2.35 6.55
C LEU A 17 -5.79 3.81 6.11
N GLY A 18 -6.75 4.42 5.40
CA GLY A 18 -6.82 5.84 5.10
C GLY A 18 -7.77 6.62 6.03
N HIS A 19 -8.53 5.93 6.89
CA HIS A 19 -9.51 6.55 7.78
C HIS A 19 -8.81 7.28 8.94
N GLU A 20 -9.17 8.54 9.16
CA GLU A 20 -8.48 9.41 10.13
C GLU A 20 -9.00 9.23 11.57
N ASP A 21 -10.18 8.65 11.76
CA ASP A 21 -10.73 8.34 13.08
C ASP A 21 -10.18 6.99 13.60
N PRO A 22 -9.40 6.96 14.70
CA PRO A 22 -8.88 5.72 15.27
C PRO A 22 -9.96 4.79 15.83
N SER A 23 -11.16 5.31 16.16
CA SER A 23 -12.25 4.52 16.74
C SER A 23 -12.74 3.41 15.80
N VAL A 24 -12.46 3.51 14.50
CA VAL A 24 -12.83 2.49 13.51
C VAL A 24 -12.01 1.20 13.63
N TYR A 25 -10.86 1.26 14.31
CA TYR A 25 -9.98 0.10 14.47
C TYR A 25 -10.27 -0.62 15.81
N PRO A 26 -10.45 -1.96 15.81
CA PRO A 26 -10.74 -2.72 17.03
C PRO A 26 -9.75 -2.47 18.17
N CYS A 27 -8.45 -2.38 17.89
CA CYS A 27 -7.41 -2.10 18.88
C CYS A 27 -7.59 -0.79 19.68
N PHE A 28 -8.38 0.17 19.21
CA PHE A 28 -8.65 1.42 19.94
C PHE A 28 -9.92 1.36 20.79
N ARG A 29 -10.74 0.31 20.68
CA ARG A 29 -12.04 0.19 21.39
C ARG A 29 -11.94 -0.42 22.78
N THR A 30 -10.85 -1.14 23.08
CA THR A 30 -10.66 -1.84 24.36
C THR A 30 -9.97 -0.97 25.40
N CYS A 31 -10.64 -0.77 26.55
CA CYS A 31 -10.15 0.03 27.66
C CYS A 31 -8.94 -0.64 28.37
N ILE A 32 -7.82 0.09 28.40
CA ILE A 32 -6.67 0.01 29.33
C ILE A 32 -5.73 -1.22 29.31
N GLU A 33 -6.10 -2.40 28.80
CA GLU A 33 -5.14 -3.54 28.76
C GLU A 33 -4.78 -4.07 27.36
N ALA A 34 -5.37 -3.51 26.30
CA ALA A 34 -4.97 -3.85 24.95
C ALA A 34 -3.56 -3.31 24.68
N GLN A 35 -2.60 -4.22 24.58
CA GLN A 35 -1.22 -3.98 24.17
C GLN A 35 -1.24 -3.14 22.89
N ARG A 36 -1.10 -1.81 23.02
CA ARG A 36 -0.99 -0.92 21.86
C ARG A 36 0.11 -1.51 20.98
N PRO A 37 -0.10 -1.65 19.65
CA PRO A 37 0.93 -2.17 18.77
C PRO A 37 2.22 -1.39 19.05
N PRO A 38 3.35 -2.06 19.27
CA PRO A 38 4.61 -1.36 19.42
C PRO A 38 4.86 -0.61 18.11
N LEU A 39 4.61 0.70 18.11
CA LEU A 39 4.62 1.52 16.89
C LEU A 39 5.95 1.42 16.15
N ARG A 40 7.05 1.24 16.90
CA ARG A 40 8.38 0.95 16.35
C ARG A 40 8.40 -0.35 15.52
N HIS A 41 7.81 -1.44 16.04
CA HIS A 41 7.72 -2.70 15.31
C HIS A 41 6.89 -2.56 14.03
N ASN A 42 5.78 -1.82 14.07
CA ASN A 42 4.96 -1.58 12.88
C ASN A 42 5.69 -0.71 11.84
N VAL A 43 6.45 0.29 12.28
CA VAL A 43 7.32 1.07 11.39
C VAL A 43 8.36 0.15 10.73
N ASP A 44 9.02 -0.71 11.51
CA ASP A 44 10.00 -1.67 11.01
C ASP A 44 9.36 -2.59 9.95
N LEU A 45 8.23 -3.22 10.29
CA LEU A 45 7.47 -4.11 9.41
C LEU A 45 7.09 -3.43 8.09
N VAL A 46 6.50 -2.24 8.15
CA VAL A 46 6.01 -1.54 6.96
C VAL A 46 7.17 -1.08 6.11
N CYS A 47 8.19 -0.44 6.71
CA CYS A 47 9.36 0.00 5.96
C CYS A 47 10.12 -1.17 5.32
N ASP A 48 10.20 -2.33 5.97
CA ASP A 48 10.87 -3.50 5.41
C ASP A 48 10.10 -4.09 4.23
N ARG A 49 8.77 -4.19 4.33
CA ARG A 49 7.93 -4.70 3.23
C ARG A 49 7.82 -3.74 2.06
N LEU A 50 7.87 -2.43 2.30
CA LEU A 50 7.86 -1.42 1.23
C LEU A 50 9.13 -1.48 0.35
N LYS A 51 10.25 -2.03 0.84
CA LYS A 51 11.47 -2.22 0.03
C LYS A 51 11.23 -3.10 -1.20
N ASP A 52 10.28 -4.03 -1.12
CA ASP A 52 9.90 -4.90 -2.24
C ASP A 52 8.96 -4.22 -3.25
N ILE A 53 8.45 -3.03 -2.93
CA ILE A 53 7.40 -2.34 -3.67
C ILE A 53 7.99 -1.08 -4.30
N ARG A 54 8.66 -1.23 -5.45
CA ARG A 54 9.43 -0.15 -6.11
C ARG A 54 8.64 1.14 -6.39
N CYS A 55 7.32 1.02 -6.59
CA CYS A 55 6.40 2.14 -6.84
C CYS A 55 6.11 2.99 -5.58
N VAL A 56 6.43 2.51 -4.37
CA VAL A 56 6.11 3.17 -3.10
C VAL A 56 7.39 3.38 -2.29
N VAL A 57 7.76 4.65 -2.09
CA VAL A 57 9.01 5.03 -1.42
C VAL A 57 8.72 5.62 -0.04
N CYS A 58 9.38 5.11 0.98
CA CYS A 58 9.41 5.70 2.32
C CYS A 58 10.73 6.46 2.51
N PRO A 59 10.80 7.78 2.26
CA PRO A 59 12.06 8.52 2.19
C PRO A 59 12.78 8.64 3.53
N LYS A 60 12.03 8.68 4.63
CA LYS A 60 12.58 8.72 5.99
C LYS A 60 11.83 7.72 6.85
N LYS A 61 12.56 6.77 7.42
CA LYS A 61 12.05 5.86 8.45
C LYS A 61 12.02 6.61 9.79
N PRO A 62 10.84 6.86 10.39
CA PRO A 62 10.76 7.41 11.74
C PRO A 62 11.10 6.32 12.78
N GLU A 63 11.34 6.72 14.03
CA GLU A 63 11.55 5.75 15.12
C GLU A 63 10.24 5.12 15.60
N SER A 64 9.16 5.90 15.58
CA SER A 64 7.82 5.50 16.01
C SER A 64 6.80 6.48 15.42
N CYS A 65 5.71 5.98 14.84
CA CYS A 65 4.59 6.82 14.36
C CYS A 65 3.31 5.99 14.20
N THR A 66 2.17 6.66 14.09
CA THR A 66 0.86 6.02 13.83
C THR A 66 0.50 5.98 12.35
N TYR A 67 1.24 6.70 11.51
CA TYR A 67 1.09 6.70 10.06
C TYR A 67 2.42 6.98 9.35
N LEU A 68 2.58 6.47 8.13
CA LEU A 68 3.70 6.78 7.25
C LEU A 68 3.20 7.55 6.03
N LEU A 69 3.91 8.62 5.68
CA LEU A 69 3.73 9.31 4.40
C LEU A 69 4.73 8.73 3.41
N THR A 70 4.22 8.14 2.34
CA THR A 70 5.00 7.44 1.32
C THR A 70 4.82 8.12 -0.03
N LYS A 71 5.91 8.27 -0.77
CA LYS A 71 5.91 8.87 -2.10
C LYS A 71 5.59 7.81 -3.14
N LEU A 72 4.77 8.17 -4.12
CA LEU A 72 4.43 7.30 -5.25
C LEU A 72 5.33 7.63 -6.45
N GLU A 73 6.02 6.61 -6.96
CA GLU A 73 6.77 6.69 -8.20
C GLU A 73 5.88 6.29 -9.37
N LEU A 74 4.98 7.20 -9.74
CA LEU A 74 4.00 7.00 -10.81
C LEU A 74 4.63 6.70 -12.18
N SER A 75 5.89 7.11 -12.39
CA SER A 75 6.65 6.80 -13.60
C SER A 75 6.78 5.29 -13.85
N LEU A 76 6.76 4.47 -12.79
CA LEU A 76 6.87 3.01 -12.83
C LEU A 76 5.52 2.31 -13.08
N LEU A 77 4.42 3.05 -12.99
CA LEU A 77 3.06 2.49 -13.05
C LEU A 77 2.39 2.81 -14.39
N ASP A 78 1.74 1.82 -14.98
CA ASP A 78 0.96 1.97 -16.20
C ASP A 78 -0.50 2.31 -15.89
N GLY A 79 -1.09 3.20 -16.69
CA GLY A 79 -2.49 3.58 -16.56
C GLY A 79 -2.89 4.33 -15.28
N ILE A 80 -1.97 4.69 -14.38
CA ILE A 80 -2.26 5.43 -13.13
C ILE A 80 -1.80 6.89 -13.28
N LYS A 81 -2.72 7.84 -13.07
CA LYS A 81 -2.48 9.27 -13.36
C LYS A 81 -1.85 10.06 -12.22
N ASP A 82 -2.36 9.87 -11.01
CA ASP A 82 -2.01 10.61 -9.81
C ASP A 82 -2.29 9.75 -8.55
N ASP A 83 -2.04 10.31 -7.36
CA ASP A 83 -2.28 9.62 -6.09
C ASP A 83 -3.77 9.36 -5.80
N ILE A 84 -4.68 10.20 -6.33
CA ILE A 84 -6.13 9.96 -6.22
C ILE A 84 -6.50 8.71 -7.02
N ASP A 85 -6.12 8.65 -8.30
CA ASP A 85 -6.41 7.52 -9.20
C ASP A 85 -5.78 6.22 -8.67
N PHE A 86 -4.56 6.29 -8.14
CA PHE A 86 -3.91 5.16 -7.46
C PHE A 86 -4.79 4.63 -6.32
N CYS A 87 -5.21 5.51 -5.39
CA CYS A 87 -6.00 5.11 -4.22
C CYS A 87 -7.40 4.62 -4.60
N VAL A 88 -8.04 5.21 -5.61
CA VAL A 88 -9.34 4.77 -6.13
C VAL A 88 -9.27 3.36 -6.71
N LYS A 89 -8.25 3.08 -7.54
CA LYS A 89 -8.07 1.75 -8.13
C LYS A 89 -7.70 0.70 -7.08
N LEU A 90 -6.83 1.05 -6.14
CA LEU A 90 -6.47 0.20 -5.02
C LEU A 90 -7.71 -0.17 -4.18
N ALA A 91 -8.56 0.81 -3.88
CA ALA A 91 -9.82 0.56 -3.18
C ALA A 91 -10.76 -0.37 -3.97
N ARG A 92 -10.85 -0.21 -5.31
CA ARG A 92 -11.69 -1.05 -6.18
C ARG A 92 -11.22 -2.48 -6.34
N GLU A 93 -9.91 -2.67 -6.52
CA GLU A 93 -9.33 -3.98 -6.84
C GLU A 93 -9.00 -4.79 -5.60
N GLU A 94 -8.55 -4.12 -4.55
CA GLU A 94 -7.98 -4.77 -3.37
C GLU A 94 -8.80 -4.55 -2.10
N ASN A 95 -9.87 -3.75 -2.15
CA ASN A 95 -10.59 -3.31 -0.94
C ASN A 95 -9.63 -2.70 0.10
N LEU A 96 -8.56 -2.06 -0.37
CA LEU A 96 -7.55 -1.43 0.47
C LEU A 96 -7.63 0.08 0.29
N VAL A 97 -7.91 0.79 1.37
CA VAL A 97 -8.08 2.24 1.35
C VAL A 97 -6.90 2.87 2.07
N PHE A 98 -6.12 3.67 1.34
CA PHE A 98 -5.13 4.60 1.90
C PHE A 98 -5.59 6.04 1.67
N LEU A 99 -5.02 6.98 2.41
CA LEU A 99 -5.33 8.39 2.22
C LEU A 99 -4.39 8.98 1.15
N PRO A 100 -4.90 9.53 0.03
CA PRO A 100 -4.08 10.19 -0.97
C PRO A 100 -3.49 11.49 -0.41
N GLY A 101 -2.30 11.83 -0.87
CA GLY A 101 -1.55 13.00 -0.45
C GLY A 101 -2.23 14.30 -0.84
N GLU A 102 -3.01 14.32 -1.91
CA GLU A 102 -3.78 15.51 -2.31
C GLU A 102 -4.76 15.95 -1.22
N ALA A 103 -5.35 15.02 -0.45
CA ALA A 103 -6.17 15.35 0.72
C ALA A 103 -5.36 16.03 1.85
N LEU A 104 -4.04 15.93 1.82
CA LEU A 104 -3.08 16.56 2.72
C LEU A 104 -2.34 17.74 2.06
N GLY A 105 -2.71 18.13 0.83
CA GLY A 105 -2.06 19.20 0.07
C GLY A 105 -0.71 18.82 -0.57
N VAL A 106 -0.37 17.54 -0.69
CA VAL A 106 0.89 17.05 -1.27
C VAL A 106 0.67 16.06 -2.42
N LYS A 107 1.11 16.39 -3.64
CA LYS A 107 0.85 15.56 -4.83
C LYS A 107 1.74 14.32 -4.90
N ASN A 108 1.19 13.20 -5.39
CA ASN A 108 1.92 11.95 -5.60
C ASN A 108 2.48 11.34 -4.30
N TRP A 109 1.77 11.54 -3.19
CA TRP A 109 2.04 10.86 -1.92
C TRP A 109 0.81 10.08 -1.49
N MET A 110 0.98 9.15 -0.56
CA MET A 110 -0.11 8.51 0.16
C MET A 110 0.27 8.30 1.62
N ARG A 111 -0.71 8.44 2.51
CA ARG A 111 -0.59 8.16 3.93
C ARG A 111 -1.16 6.77 4.24
N ILE A 112 -0.34 5.95 4.87
CA ILE A 112 -0.69 4.62 5.39
C ILE A 112 -0.85 4.74 6.89
N THR A 113 -2.03 4.45 7.44
CA THR A 113 -2.19 4.27 8.89
C THR A 113 -1.51 2.97 9.32
N ILE A 114 -0.56 3.07 10.24
CA ILE A 114 0.23 1.93 10.73
C ILE A 114 0.02 1.66 12.22
N GLY A 115 -0.75 2.49 12.92
CA GLY A 115 -1.10 2.32 14.33
C GLY A 115 -2.14 1.23 14.60
N VAL A 116 -2.15 0.16 13.80
CA VAL A 116 -3.12 -0.94 13.84
C VAL A 116 -2.41 -2.27 14.12
N GLU A 117 -3.15 -3.36 14.20
CA GLU A 117 -2.63 -4.71 14.40
C GLU A 117 -1.72 -5.15 13.24
N ALA A 118 -0.60 -5.83 13.55
CA ALA A 118 0.41 -6.22 12.57
C ALA A 118 -0.16 -7.04 11.40
N HIS A 119 -1.09 -7.97 11.66
CA HIS A 119 -1.72 -8.78 10.63
C HIS A 119 -2.50 -7.94 9.59
N MET A 120 -3.09 -6.81 9.99
CA MET A 120 -3.75 -5.89 9.06
C MET A 120 -2.74 -5.22 8.13
N LEU A 121 -1.55 -4.90 8.65
CA LEU A 121 -0.46 -4.33 7.86
C LEU A 121 0.11 -5.35 6.88
N GLU A 122 0.31 -6.60 7.33
CA GLU A 122 0.80 -7.68 6.47
C GLU A 122 -0.13 -7.92 5.28
N ASP A 123 -1.44 -8.03 5.53
CA ASP A 123 -2.47 -8.18 4.49
C ASP A 123 -2.50 -6.95 3.57
N ALA A 124 -2.50 -5.73 4.13
CA ALA A 124 -2.46 -4.50 3.33
C ALA A 124 -1.23 -4.43 2.41
N LEU A 125 -0.05 -4.79 2.91
CA LEU A 125 1.21 -4.72 2.16
C LEU A 125 1.31 -5.82 1.10
N GLU A 126 0.74 -7.00 1.36
CA GLU A 126 0.61 -8.06 0.36
C GLU A 126 -0.32 -7.64 -0.78
N ARG A 127 -1.48 -7.06 -0.45
CA ARG A 127 -2.42 -6.52 -1.45
C ARG A 127 -1.81 -5.37 -2.26
N LEU A 128 -1.13 -4.44 -1.59
CA LEU A 128 -0.42 -3.35 -2.23
C LEU A 128 0.66 -3.85 -3.20
N LYS A 129 1.45 -4.86 -2.78
CA LYS A 129 2.47 -5.49 -3.62
C LYS A 129 1.82 -6.11 -4.87
N GLY A 130 0.78 -6.92 -4.68
CA GLY A 130 0.04 -7.54 -5.78
C GLY A 130 -0.55 -6.52 -6.75
N PHE A 131 -1.12 -5.43 -6.23
CA PHE A 131 -1.62 -4.32 -7.05
C PHE A 131 -0.50 -3.66 -7.86
N CYS A 132 0.58 -3.22 -7.22
CA CYS A 132 1.68 -2.58 -7.94
C CYS A 132 2.33 -3.51 -8.97
N THR A 133 2.47 -4.81 -8.70
CA THR A 133 2.99 -5.78 -9.68
C THR A 133 2.11 -5.83 -10.94
N ARG A 134 0.78 -5.81 -10.82
CA ARG A 134 -0.14 -5.82 -11.98
C ARG A 134 -0.14 -4.53 -12.77
N HIS A 135 0.10 -3.39 -12.11
CA HIS A 135 0.13 -2.07 -12.72
C HIS A 135 1.56 -1.59 -13.04
N THR A 136 2.58 -2.42 -12.91
CA THR A 136 3.96 -2.04 -13.27
C THR A 136 4.09 -1.96 -14.80
N LYS A 137 4.71 -0.90 -15.33
CA LYS A 137 5.06 -0.82 -16.75
C LYS A 137 5.97 -1.98 -17.13
N LYS A 138 5.57 -2.75 -18.15
CA LYS A 138 6.46 -3.73 -18.77
C LYS A 138 7.55 -2.95 -19.50
N THR A 139 8.79 -3.09 -19.06
CA THR A 139 9.94 -2.66 -19.85
C THR A 139 10.11 -3.66 -20.98
N ASP A 140 10.09 -3.20 -22.23
CA ASP A 140 10.44 -4.00 -23.40
C ASP A 140 11.94 -4.34 -23.37
N THR A 141 12.31 -5.32 -22.55
CA THR A 141 13.61 -6.00 -22.60
C THR A 141 13.39 -7.49 -22.40
N GLU A 142 12.71 -8.10 -23.37
CA GLU A 142 12.89 -9.50 -23.75
C GLU A 142 13.02 -9.54 -25.28
N THR A 143 14.24 -9.32 -25.76
CA THR A 143 14.65 -9.70 -27.12
C THR A 143 15.77 -10.72 -26.99
N GLU A 144 15.52 -11.89 -27.57
CA GLU A 144 16.44 -12.98 -27.95
C GLU A 144 16.99 -13.92 -26.85
N SER A 145 16.29 -15.05 -26.72
CA SER A 145 16.94 -16.34 -26.49
C SER A 145 17.51 -16.84 -27.84
N PRO A 146 18.81 -17.15 -27.97
CA PRO A 146 19.29 -17.86 -29.15
C PRO A 146 18.74 -19.29 -29.13
N SER A 147 18.02 -19.61 -30.19
CA SER A 147 17.56 -20.95 -30.55
C SER A 147 18.72 -21.95 -30.57
N SER A 148 18.46 -23.12 -30.00
CA SER A 148 19.26 -24.33 -30.16
C SER A 148 19.47 -24.66 -31.64
N VAL A 149 20.71 -24.65 -32.14
CA VAL A 149 21.16 -25.53 -33.23
C VAL A 149 22.66 -25.72 -33.11
N GLU A 150 23.12 -26.94 -32.90
CA GLU A 150 24.30 -27.51 -33.55
C GLU A 150 24.24 -29.04 -33.37
N ASN A 151 23.61 -29.67 -34.37
CA ASN A 151 23.85 -31.05 -34.75
C ASN A 151 24.82 -30.99 -35.93
N GLU A 152 25.96 -31.68 -35.80
CA GLU A 152 26.70 -32.52 -36.78
C GLU A 152 28.21 -32.55 -36.47
#